data_AF-W3XGL2-F1
#
_entry.id   AF-W3XGL2-F1
#
_cell.length_a   1.000
_cell.length_b   1.000
_cell.length_c   1.000
_cell.angle_alpha   90.00
_cell.angle_beta   90.00
_cell.angle_gamma   90.00
#
_symmetry.space_group_name_H-M   'P 1'
#
loop_
_entity.id
_entity.type
_entity.pdbx_description
1 polymer ?
#
loop_
_entity_poly.entity_id
_entity_poly.type
_entity_poly.pdbx_seq_one_letter_code
_entity_poly.pdbx_strand_id
1 'polypeptide(L)'
;MFAKALILGLACLPSWAINVPSTQERRGYPLVGYLGAFFYGHDPYVYLYTSLNSDPTNFTVLNDGDPVIVPTLGTGGVRDPTIVRGRGTDLGSYWLLGTDLDISKTNWDDADRIGSRAMFIWQSDDLVTWSDERLVTMENETAGMVYAPDAIWDGDKSVYHSNSESFNEDDLDHEGRSTSYTIRYSYTTDFETFTDPQDWFGGGRLDANLLQLDGSSYARFYKNQSASQIYQQISANGLLGDWSEGTAVMDDNTEGPYAFWDNVESNKAHLLLDYYSGGTGYVDFDSDSVEDGVWERNEDSSIPTGLRHGSVLAINQGDLTALQRAYL
;
A
#
# COMPACT_ATOMS: atom_id res chain seq x y z
N MET A 1 71.69 -11.29 19.57
CA MET A 1 70.56 -10.77 18.78
C MET A 1 69.29 -11.40 19.33
N PHE A 2 68.58 -10.70 20.21
CA PHE A 2 67.29 -11.15 20.75
C PHE A 2 66.23 -10.16 20.30
N ALA A 3 65.29 -10.64 19.48
CA ALA A 3 64.17 -9.86 18.98
C ALA A 3 63.12 -9.69 20.07
N LYS A 4 62.72 -8.44 20.34
CA LYS A 4 61.56 -8.10 21.17
C LYS A 4 60.31 -8.20 20.30
N ALA A 5 59.40 -9.12 20.62
CA ALA A 5 58.04 -9.12 20.11
C ALA A 5 57.18 -8.21 20.99
N LEU A 6 56.60 -7.17 20.39
CA LEU A 6 55.66 -6.25 21.00
C LEU A 6 54.25 -6.85 20.84
N ILE A 7 53.64 -7.30 21.94
CA ILE A 7 52.23 -7.73 21.95
C ILE A 7 51.40 -6.47 22.20
N LEU A 8 50.73 -5.95 21.17
CA LEU A 8 49.65 -4.99 21.33
C LEU A 8 48.39 -5.78 21.76
N GLY A 9 47.92 -5.53 22.98
CA GLY A 9 46.59 -5.97 23.41
C GLY A 9 45.53 -5.12 22.71
N LEU A 10 44.71 -5.75 21.87
CA LEU A 10 43.44 -5.16 21.43
C LEU A 10 42.50 -5.14 22.64
N ALA A 11 42.22 -3.95 23.15
CA ALA A 11 41.09 -3.74 24.05
C ALA A 11 39.82 -3.73 23.19
N CYS A 12 39.02 -4.80 23.26
CA CYS A 12 37.64 -4.78 22.76
C CYS A 12 36.84 -3.79 23.61
N LEU A 13 36.49 -2.65 23.02
CA LEU A 13 35.44 -1.80 23.58
C LEU A 13 34.10 -2.52 23.39
N PRO A 14 33.21 -2.54 24.39
CA PRO A 14 31.89 -3.09 24.21
C PRO A 14 31.17 -2.27 23.15
N SER A 15 30.75 -2.92 22.07
CA SER A 15 29.82 -2.35 21.10
C SER A 15 28.50 -2.10 21.83
N TRP A 16 28.20 -0.84 22.09
CA TRP A 16 26.84 -0.44 22.41
C TRP A 16 26.05 -0.61 21.12
N ALA A 17 25.39 -1.76 20.96
CA ALA A 17 24.36 -1.90 19.94
C ALA A 17 23.31 -0.85 20.27
N ILE A 18 23.24 0.18 19.43
CA ILE A 18 22.12 1.10 19.43
C ILE A 18 20.93 0.24 19.00
N ASN A 19 20.03 -0.07 19.94
CA ASN A 19 18.71 -0.57 19.60
C ASN A 19 18.03 0.55 18.80
N VAL A 20 18.12 0.45 17.48
CA VAL A 20 17.29 1.24 16.58
C VAL A 20 15.92 0.56 16.59
N PRO A 21 14.84 1.23 17.04
CA PRO A 21 13.52 0.63 16.97
C PRO A 21 13.16 0.47 15.49
N SER A 22 13.14 -0.76 14.99
CA SER A 22 12.43 -1.11 13.77
C SER A 22 10.95 -1.32 14.10
N THR A 23 10.10 -1.08 13.10
CA THR A 23 8.63 -0.96 13.12
C THR A 23 8.12 0.43 13.55
N GLN A 24 7.50 1.11 12.56
CA GLN A 24 6.67 2.31 12.58
C GLN A 24 6.53 3.00 13.93
N GLU A 25 6.72 4.32 14.01
CA GLU A 25 6.44 5.12 15.22
C GLU A 25 5.03 4.82 15.76
N ARG A 26 4.97 3.81 16.63
CA ARG A 26 3.79 3.38 17.34
C ARG A 26 3.54 4.53 18.29
N ARG A 27 2.32 5.11 18.32
CA ARG A 27 1.86 5.71 19.58
C ARG A 27 2.24 4.71 20.67
N GLY A 28 2.72 5.16 21.83
CA GLY A 28 3.10 4.30 22.96
C GLY A 28 1.94 3.49 23.56
N TYR A 29 0.93 3.12 22.76
CA TYR A 29 -0.22 2.32 23.09
C TYR A 29 -0.18 1.00 22.31
N PRO A 30 -0.51 -0.13 22.96
CA PRO A 30 -0.67 -1.41 22.29
C PRO A 30 -1.66 -1.34 21.12
N LEU A 31 -1.31 -1.99 20.00
CA LEU A 31 -2.22 -2.23 18.88
C LEU A 31 -3.21 -3.32 19.26
N VAL A 32 -4.47 -3.17 18.89
CA VAL A 32 -5.56 -4.09 19.32
C VAL A 32 -6.33 -4.71 18.15
N GLY A 33 -6.09 -4.23 16.94
CA GLY A 33 -6.77 -4.70 15.74
C GLY A 33 -6.31 -3.94 14.50
N TYR A 34 -7.13 -4.01 13.46
CA TYR A 34 -6.86 -3.41 12.17
C TYR A 34 -8.09 -2.69 11.62
N LEU A 35 -7.86 -1.63 10.85
CA LEU A 35 -8.85 -0.95 10.03
C LEU A 35 -8.58 -1.33 8.57
N GLY A 36 -9.55 -1.96 7.91
CA GLY A 36 -9.53 -2.19 6.47
C GLY A 36 -10.29 -1.08 5.75
N ALA A 37 -9.74 -0.60 4.63
CA ALA A 37 -10.43 0.25 3.67
C ALA A 37 -10.45 -0.45 2.31
N PHE A 38 -11.65 -0.63 1.76
CA PHE A 38 -11.87 -1.39 0.53
C PHE A 38 -12.94 -0.70 -0.33
N PHE A 39 -13.10 -1.19 -1.56
CA PHE A 39 -14.21 -0.82 -2.43
C PHE A 39 -14.92 -2.05 -2.99
N TYR A 40 -16.12 -1.85 -3.54
CA TYR A 40 -16.82 -2.85 -4.33
C TYR A 40 -16.71 -2.53 -5.82
N GLY A 41 -16.45 -3.52 -6.67
CA GLY A 41 -16.30 -3.28 -8.10
C GLY A 41 -17.56 -2.72 -8.80
N HIS A 42 -18.75 -2.98 -8.23
CA HIS A 42 -20.02 -2.46 -8.74
C HIS A 42 -20.46 -1.15 -8.06
N ASP A 43 -19.79 -0.76 -6.98
CA ASP A 43 -20.08 0.42 -6.19
C ASP A 43 -18.74 1.01 -5.71
N PRO A 44 -18.03 1.76 -6.58
CA PRO A 44 -16.65 2.19 -6.34
C PRO A 44 -16.62 3.34 -5.33
N TYR A 45 -16.85 3.01 -4.07
CA TYR A 45 -16.83 3.88 -2.90
C TYR A 45 -15.92 3.29 -1.81
N VAL A 46 -15.62 4.06 -0.77
CA VAL A 46 -14.82 3.56 0.36
C VAL A 46 -15.73 2.96 1.41
N TYR A 47 -15.47 1.70 1.75
CA TYR A 47 -16.09 0.97 2.85
C TYR A 47 -15.03 0.65 3.88
N LEU A 48 -15.37 0.88 5.15
CA LEU A 48 -14.46 0.63 6.27
C LEU A 48 -14.87 -0.61 7.04
N TYR A 49 -13.86 -1.35 7.51
CA TYR A 49 -14.02 -2.57 8.29
C TYR A 49 -13.04 -2.58 9.45
N THR A 50 -13.38 -3.27 10.53
CA THR A 50 -12.44 -3.52 11.62
C THR A 50 -12.28 -5.00 11.91
N SER A 51 -11.06 -5.43 12.18
CA SER A 51 -10.76 -6.76 12.73
C SER A 51 -9.98 -6.62 14.04
N LEU A 52 -9.90 -7.69 14.83
CA LEU A 52 -9.19 -7.72 16.10
C LEU A 52 -7.93 -8.60 15.98
N ASN A 53 -6.96 -8.40 16.87
CA ASN A 53 -5.75 -9.22 16.89
C ASN A 53 -6.01 -10.74 17.05
N SER A 54 -7.16 -11.13 17.61
CA SER A 54 -7.53 -12.55 17.74
C SER A 54 -7.83 -13.22 16.39
N ASP A 55 -8.17 -12.42 15.38
CA ASP A 55 -8.54 -12.87 14.05
C ASP A 55 -8.31 -11.71 13.04
N PRO A 56 -7.06 -11.49 12.60
CA PRO A 56 -6.65 -10.30 11.83
C PRO A 56 -7.39 -10.09 10.51
N THR A 57 -7.93 -11.14 9.91
CA THR A 57 -8.58 -11.11 8.60
C THR A 57 -10.10 -11.23 8.68
N ASN A 58 -10.67 -11.38 9.88
CA ASN A 58 -12.10 -11.36 10.12
C ASN A 58 -12.63 -9.92 10.25
N PHE A 59 -12.77 -9.28 9.10
CA PHE A 59 -13.21 -7.91 8.99
C PHE A 59 -14.70 -7.77 9.25
N THR A 60 -15.06 -7.10 10.34
CA THR A 60 -16.42 -6.67 10.65
C THR A 60 -16.72 -5.35 9.94
N VAL A 61 -17.79 -5.33 9.15
CA VAL A 61 -18.25 -4.13 8.43
C VAL A 61 -18.61 -3.01 9.38
N LEU A 62 -18.27 -1.77 9.02
CA LEU A 62 -18.69 -0.55 9.70
C LEU A 62 -19.84 0.13 8.95
N ASN A 63 -20.50 1.07 9.60
CA ASN A 63 -21.47 2.01 9.01
C ASN A 63 -22.66 1.28 8.38
N ASP A 64 -23.13 0.21 9.04
CA ASP A 64 -24.23 -0.65 8.57
C ASP A 64 -24.05 -1.22 7.15
N GLY A 65 -22.82 -1.22 6.61
CA GLY A 65 -22.52 -1.62 5.23
C GLY A 65 -22.67 -0.52 4.19
N ASP A 66 -23.06 0.70 4.59
CA ASP A 66 -23.08 1.86 3.72
C ASP A 66 -21.66 2.45 3.53
N PRO A 67 -21.35 3.04 2.36
CA PRO A 67 -20.04 3.64 2.12
C PRO A 67 -19.78 4.80 3.08
N VAL A 68 -18.54 4.91 3.56
CA VAL A 68 -18.07 6.02 4.41
C VAL A 68 -17.67 7.23 3.56
N ILE A 69 -17.11 7.00 2.37
CA ILE A 69 -16.74 8.05 1.42
C ILE A 69 -17.37 7.74 0.06
N VAL A 70 -18.16 8.70 -0.43
CA VAL A 70 -18.72 8.73 -1.79
C VAL A 70 -18.18 9.98 -2.47
N PRO A 71 -17.27 9.87 -3.45
CA PRO A 71 -16.68 11.03 -4.11
C PRO A 71 -17.70 11.75 -4.99
N THR A 72 -17.58 13.08 -5.07
CA THR A 72 -18.42 13.92 -5.93
C THR A 72 -17.64 14.63 -7.04
N LEU A 73 -16.30 14.63 -6.97
CA LEU A 73 -15.42 15.09 -8.05
C LEU A 73 -15.08 13.96 -9.03
N GLY A 74 -14.34 14.32 -10.09
CA GLY A 74 -13.77 13.38 -11.04
C GLY A 74 -14.83 12.56 -11.77
N THR A 75 -14.60 11.26 -11.85
CA THR A 75 -15.53 10.28 -12.42
C THR A 75 -16.73 9.99 -11.49
N GLY A 76 -16.65 10.40 -10.21
CA GLY A 76 -17.63 10.06 -9.17
C GLY A 76 -17.52 8.62 -8.66
N GLY A 77 -16.37 7.97 -8.87
CA GLY A 77 -16.02 6.67 -8.29
C GLY A 77 -14.59 6.69 -7.76
N VAL A 78 -14.36 5.99 -6.65
CA VAL A 78 -13.05 5.79 -6.01
C VAL A 78 -12.74 4.30 -5.89
N ARG A 79 -11.55 3.91 -6.32
CA ARG A 79 -11.04 2.54 -6.23
C ARG A 79 -9.72 2.51 -5.47
N ASP A 80 -9.30 1.31 -5.10
CA ASP A 80 -7.96 1.04 -4.54
C ASP A 80 -7.61 1.94 -3.33
N PRO A 81 -8.49 2.04 -2.30
CA PRO A 81 -8.28 2.98 -1.22
C PRO A 81 -7.11 2.58 -0.32
N THR A 82 -6.17 3.51 -0.12
CA THR A 82 -5.03 3.35 0.79
C THR A 82 -5.13 4.29 1.98
N ILE A 83 -5.11 3.75 3.20
CA ILE A 83 -4.99 4.55 4.43
C ILE A 83 -3.52 4.65 4.87
N VAL A 84 -3.04 5.88 5.05
CA VAL A 84 -1.69 6.18 5.54
C VAL A 84 -1.78 6.88 6.89
N ARG A 85 -1.03 6.40 7.89
CA ARG A 85 -0.86 7.09 9.18
C ARG A 85 0.28 8.10 9.09
N GLY A 86 0.09 9.30 9.64
CA GLY A 86 1.14 10.31 9.77
C GLY A 86 2.25 9.98 10.76
N ARG A 87 3.41 10.58 10.53
CA ARG A 87 4.63 10.44 11.34
C ARG A 87 5.19 11.81 11.70
N GLY A 88 6.13 11.85 12.65
CA GLY A 88 6.74 13.10 13.08
C GLY A 88 5.73 14.14 13.57
N THR A 89 5.64 15.28 12.87
CA THR A 89 4.72 16.39 13.22
C THR A 89 3.26 16.07 12.95
N ASP A 90 2.98 15.13 12.05
CA ASP A 90 1.62 14.72 11.66
C ASP A 90 1.17 13.45 12.39
N LEU A 91 1.87 13.07 13.47
CA LEU A 91 1.46 11.98 14.34
C LEU A 91 0.06 12.23 14.89
N GLY A 92 -0.88 11.37 14.50
CA GLY A 92 -2.28 11.47 14.89
C GLY A 92 -3.22 11.82 13.74
N SER A 93 -2.67 12.29 12.61
CA SER A 93 -3.40 12.44 11.36
C SER A 93 -3.29 11.18 10.50
N TYR A 94 -4.24 11.03 9.60
CA TYR A 94 -4.39 9.94 8.67
C TYR A 94 -4.79 10.52 7.31
N TRP A 95 -4.32 9.90 6.23
CA TRP A 95 -4.77 10.21 4.88
C TRP A 95 -5.41 8.99 4.26
N LEU A 96 -6.43 9.21 3.45
CA LEU A 96 -6.99 8.21 2.57
C LEU A 96 -6.76 8.64 1.13
N LEU A 97 -6.12 7.77 0.36
CA LEU A 97 -5.80 7.93 -1.05
C LEU A 97 -6.75 7.06 -1.86
N GLY A 98 -7.03 7.42 -3.12
CA GLY A 98 -7.78 6.52 -4.00
C GLY A 98 -7.73 6.89 -5.47
N THR A 99 -7.90 5.87 -6.30
CA THR A 99 -8.02 5.95 -7.75
C THR A 99 -9.32 6.66 -8.15
N ASP A 100 -9.25 7.72 -8.95
CA ASP A 100 -10.43 8.33 -9.57
C ASP A 100 -10.89 7.52 -10.79
N LEU A 101 -11.80 6.57 -10.56
CA LEU A 101 -12.36 5.73 -11.62
C LEU A 101 -13.72 5.12 -11.24
N ASP A 102 -14.74 5.51 -12.01
CA ASP A 102 -15.99 4.77 -12.17
C ASP A 102 -15.99 4.05 -13.53
N ILE A 103 -15.59 2.79 -13.51
CA ILE A 103 -15.51 1.97 -14.74
C ILE A 103 -16.87 1.78 -15.41
N SER A 104 -17.99 1.97 -14.70
CA SER A 104 -19.34 1.84 -15.29
C SER A 104 -19.69 3.00 -16.24
N LYS A 105 -18.98 4.13 -16.13
CA LYS A 105 -19.13 5.32 -16.97
C LYS A 105 -18.16 5.37 -18.15
N THR A 106 -17.26 4.40 -18.25
CA THR A 106 -16.24 4.30 -19.30
C THR A 106 -16.02 2.84 -19.70
N ASN A 107 -14.94 2.53 -20.39
CA ASN A 107 -14.45 1.18 -20.64
C ASN A 107 -12.96 1.11 -20.30
N TRP A 108 -12.40 -0.10 -20.19
CA TRP A 108 -11.01 -0.28 -19.78
C TRP A 108 -9.99 0.36 -20.74
N ASP A 109 -10.24 0.33 -22.05
CA ASP A 109 -9.34 0.96 -23.02
C ASP A 109 -9.28 2.47 -22.82
N ASP A 110 -10.44 3.14 -22.73
CA ASP A 110 -10.48 4.58 -22.45
C ASP A 110 -9.96 4.91 -21.03
N ALA A 111 -10.23 4.07 -20.04
CA ALA A 111 -9.75 4.26 -18.68
C ALA A 111 -8.23 4.18 -18.58
N ASP A 112 -7.58 3.34 -19.38
CA ASP A 112 -6.11 3.22 -19.39
C ASP A 112 -5.48 4.36 -20.20
N ARG A 113 -6.09 4.72 -21.34
CA ARG A 113 -5.50 5.63 -22.32
C ARG A 113 -5.80 7.11 -22.07
N ILE A 114 -7.02 7.44 -21.64
CA ILE A 114 -7.47 8.83 -21.42
C ILE A 114 -8.17 8.98 -20.07
N GLY A 115 -7.74 8.17 -19.09
CA GLY A 115 -8.26 8.12 -17.74
C GLY A 115 -7.86 9.30 -16.87
N SER A 116 -8.20 9.19 -15.58
CA SER A 116 -7.85 10.24 -14.62
C SER A 116 -6.35 10.24 -14.36
N ARG A 117 -5.77 11.44 -14.40
CA ARG A 117 -4.38 11.72 -14.03
C ARG A 117 -4.29 12.32 -12.63
N ALA A 118 -5.36 12.23 -11.86
CA ALA A 118 -5.47 12.82 -10.54
C ALA A 118 -5.94 11.80 -9.51
N MET A 119 -5.41 11.89 -8.30
CA MET A 119 -5.79 11.04 -7.18
C MET A 119 -6.66 11.76 -6.17
N PHE A 120 -7.60 11.00 -5.62
CA PHE A 120 -8.33 11.45 -4.46
C PHE A 120 -7.46 11.41 -3.21
N ILE A 121 -7.57 12.45 -2.39
CA ILE A 121 -6.94 12.53 -1.07
C ILE A 121 -7.93 13.13 -0.07
N TRP A 122 -8.15 12.42 1.03
CA TRP A 122 -8.84 12.89 2.23
C TRP A 122 -7.88 12.86 3.41
N GLN A 123 -8.15 13.68 4.42
CA GLN A 123 -7.43 13.69 5.69
C GLN A 123 -8.40 13.49 6.87
N SER A 124 -7.95 12.84 7.92
CA SER A 124 -8.66 12.68 9.18
C SER A 124 -7.71 12.73 10.37
N ASP A 125 -8.17 13.21 11.52
CA ASP A 125 -7.43 13.17 12.79
C ASP A 125 -7.97 12.10 13.76
N ASP A 126 -9.03 11.39 13.38
CA ASP A 126 -9.75 10.45 14.24
C ASP A 126 -10.25 9.18 13.52
N LEU A 127 -9.96 9.03 12.21
CA LEU A 127 -10.43 7.96 11.30
C LEU A 127 -11.95 7.92 11.09
N VAL A 128 -12.68 8.93 11.60
CA VAL A 128 -14.14 9.01 11.54
C VAL A 128 -14.55 10.21 10.72
N THR A 129 -14.03 11.38 11.08
CA THR A 129 -14.31 12.65 10.41
C THR A 129 -13.25 12.87 9.34
N TRP A 130 -13.68 12.87 8.09
CA TRP A 130 -12.82 13.11 6.94
C TRP A 130 -12.98 14.56 6.45
N SER A 131 -11.90 15.12 5.90
CA SER A 131 -11.92 16.40 5.19
C SER A 131 -12.81 16.35 3.96
N ASP A 132 -13.04 17.51 3.34
CA ASP A 132 -13.56 17.53 1.97
C ASP A 132 -12.59 16.80 1.02
N GLU A 133 -13.13 16.25 -0.08
CA GLU A 133 -12.34 15.57 -1.10
C GLU A 133 -11.40 16.53 -1.82
N ARG A 134 -10.15 16.10 -2.01
CA ARG A 134 -9.21 16.74 -2.93
C ARG A 134 -8.93 15.80 -4.09
N LEU A 135 -9.01 16.31 -5.32
CA LEU A 135 -8.59 15.60 -6.52
C LEU A 135 -7.31 16.25 -7.06
N VAL A 136 -6.17 15.64 -6.76
CA VAL A 136 -4.83 16.20 -7.00
C VAL A 136 -4.23 15.58 -8.24
N THR A 137 -3.92 16.39 -9.27
CA THR A 137 -3.25 15.92 -10.48
C THR A 137 -1.82 15.45 -10.15
N MET A 138 -1.56 14.17 -10.41
CA MET A 138 -0.29 13.51 -10.10
C MET A 138 0.59 13.30 -11.32
N GLU A 139 0.01 13.22 -12.52
CA GLU A 139 0.73 12.94 -13.77
C GLU A 139 0.50 14.02 -14.84
N ASN A 140 1.45 14.14 -15.77
CA ASN A 140 1.43 15.14 -16.84
C ASN A 140 0.52 14.72 -18.02
N GLU A 141 0.41 15.56 -19.07
CA GLU A 141 -0.50 15.33 -20.20
C GLU A 141 -0.18 14.12 -21.06
N THR A 142 1.02 13.55 -20.95
CA THR A 142 1.40 12.32 -21.69
C THR A 142 0.97 11.04 -20.99
N ALA A 143 0.55 11.10 -19.73
CA ALA A 143 0.10 9.92 -19.00
C ALA A 143 -1.33 9.55 -19.41
N GLY A 144 -1.58 8.27 -19.65
CA GLY A 144 -2.93 7.77 -19.89
C GLY A 144 -3.79 7.78 -18.63
N MET A 145 -3.19 7.46 -17.48
CA MET A 145 -3.85 7.41 -16.18
C MET A 145 -2.84 7.46 -15.03
N VAL A 146 -3.34 7.56 -13.79
CA VAL A 146 -2.57 7.27 -12.59
C VAL A 146 -3.45 6.47 -11.62
N TYR A 147 -3.18 5.18 -11.38
CA TYR A 147 -4.08 4.28 -10.65
C TYR A 147 -3.41 3.47 -9.55
N ALA A 148 -4.22 2.93 -8.64
CA ALA A 148 -3.88 2.13 -7.46
C ALA A 148 -2.75 2.76 -6.62
N PRO A 149 -3.05 3.88 -5.94
CA PRO A 149 -2.08 4.58 -5.10
C PRO A 149 -1.80 3.80 -3.82
N ASP A 150 -0.54 3.80 -3.40
CA ASP A 150 -0.14 3.40 -2.06
C ASP A 150 1.06 4.27 -1.60
N ALA A 151 1.34 4.28 -0.31
CA ALA A 151 2.35 5.15 0.26
C ALA A 151 2.96 4.61 1.55
N ILE A 152 4.28 4.77 1.67
CA ILE A 152 5.04 4.42 2.87
C ILE A 152 6.04 5.51 3.22
N TRP A 153 6.29 5.69 4.52
CA TRP A 153 7.27 6.64 5.02
C TRP A 153 8.72 6.14 4.84
N ASP A 154 9.53 6.96 4.19
CA ASP A 154 10.98 6.85 4.06
C ASP A 154 11.65 8.03 4.79
N GLY A 155 12.03 7.80 6.04
CA GLY A 155 12.52 8.88 6.92
C GLY A 155 11.43 9.89 7.28
N ASP A 156 11.65 11.16 6.94
CA ASP A 156 10.74 12.29 7.18
C ASP A 156 9.80 12.60 6.00
N LYS A 157 9.84 11.79 4.94
CA LYS A 157 8.98 11.93 3.75
C LYS A 157 8.23 10.65 3.48
N SER A 158 7.09 10.73 2.82
CA SER A 158 6.40 9.58 2.26
C SER A 158 6.77 9.41 0.80
N VAL A 159 7.02 8.17 0.39
CA VAL A 159 7.02 7.76 -1.01
C VAL A 159 5.61 7.38 -1.35
N TYR A 160 4.95 8.21 -2.16
CA TYR A 160 3.71 7.88 -2.86
C TYR A 160 4.07 7.12 -4.13
N HIS A 161 3.36 6.04 -4.44
CA HIS A 161 3.51 5.34 -5.70
C HIS A 161 2.18 4.90 -6.30
N SER A 162 2.19 4.76 -7.63
CA SER A 162 1.00 4.43 -8.42
C SER A 162 1.41 3.82 -9.76
N ASN A 163 0.43 3.30 -10.49
CA ASN A 163 0.60 2.72 -11.81
C ASN A 163 0.28 3.76 -12.87
N SER A 164 1.03 3.76 -13.97
CA SER A 164 0.72 4.60 -15.14
C SER A 164 1.23 3.94 -16.42
N GLU A 165 0.68 4.38 -17.55
CA GLU A 165 1.29 4.25 -18.87
C GLU A 165 1.36 5.63 -19.53
N SER A 166 2.29 5.82 -20.47
CA SER A 166 2.50 7.11 -21.13
C SER A 166 2.55 6.99 -22.64
N PHE A 167 2.23 8.09 -23.30
CA PHE A 167 2.23 8.27 -24.74
C PHE A 167 3.37 9.20 -25.18
N ASN A 168 3.61 9.29 -26.48
CA ASN A 168 4.59 10.23 -27.00
C ASN A 168 4.12 11.67 -26.78
N GLU A 169 5.05 12.61 -26.59
CA GLU A 169 4.73 14.03 -26.36
C GLU A 169 3.92 14.68 -27.50
N ASP A 170 3.99 14.14 -28.72
CA ASP A 170 3.24 14.60 -29.89
C ASP A 170 1.91 13.85 -30.13
N ASP A 171 1.59 12.86 -29.30
CA ASP A 171 0.36 12.04 -29.35
C ASP A 171 -0.60 12.44 -28.22
N LEU A 172 -1.00 13.71 -28.16
CA LEU A 172 -1.84 14.22 -27.05
C LEU A 172 -3.30 13.69 -27.08
N ASP A 173 -3.74 13.12 -28.19
CA ASP A 173 -5.03 12.42 -28.29
C ASP A 173 -4.93 10.96 -27.82
N HIS A 174 -3.73 10.50 -27.45
CA HIS A 174 -3.45 9.13 -27.00
C HIS A 174 -4.06 8.09 -27.95
N GLU A 175 -3.82 8.21 -29.26
CA GLU A 175 -4.30 7.27 -30.29
C GLU A 175 -3.21 6.25 -30.66
N GLY A 176 -1.95 6.58 -30.40
CA GLY A 176 -0.78 5.77 -30.72
C GLY A 176 -0.49 4.67 -29.70
N ARG A 177 0.74 4.17 -29.72
CA ARG A 177 1.16 3.10 -28.81
C ARG A 177 1.62 3.69 -27.47
N SER A 178 1.05 3.22 -26.36
CA SER A 178 1.54 3.52 -25.02
C SER A 178 2.83 2.76 -24.68
N THR A 179 3.55 3.25 -23.67
CA THR A 179 4.55 2.47 -22.96
C THR A 179 3.91 1.27 -22.25
N SER A 180 4.71 0.29 -21.82
CA SER A 180 4.20 -0.67 -20.83
C SER A 180 3.89 0.02 -19.51
N TYR A 181 2.97 -0.57 -18.74
CA TYR A 181 2.71 -0.15 -17.36
C TYR A 181 3.99 -0.04 -16.55
N THR A 182 4.07 1.08 -15.82
CA THR A 182 5.18 1.46 -14.98
C THR A 182 4.68 1.93 -13.62
N ILE A 183 5.34 1.46 -12.57
CA ILE A 183 5.17 2.01 -11.23
C ILE A 183 5.93 3.31 -11.17
N ARG A 184 5.20 4.37 -10.88
CA ARG A 184 5.64 5.75 -10.74
C ARG A 184 5.72 6.08 -9.26
N TYR A 185 6.60 6.99 -8.88
CA TYR A 185 6.69 7.46 -7.50
C TYR A 185 6.90 8.97 -7.40
N SER A 186 6.48 9.53 -6.27
CA SER A 186 6.68 10.93 -5.89
C SER A 186 6.95 11.02 -4.40
N TYR A 187 7.69 12.04 -3.97
CA TYR A 187 7.85 12.34 -2.55
C TYR A 187 6.82 13.39 -2.10
N THR A 188 6.31 13.21 -0.90
CA THR A 188 5.49 14.21 -0.19
C THR A 188 5.83 14.21 1.31
N THR A 189 5.56 15.33 1.98
CA THR A 189 5.64 15.41 3.45
C THR A 189 4.28 15.63 4.09
N ASP A 190 3.26 16.02 3.33
CA ASP A 190 1.98 16.53 3.82
C ASP A 190 0.77 15.95 3.07
N PHE A 191 0.99 15.17 1.99
CA PHE A 191 -0.03 14.73 1.04
C PHE A 191 -0.85 15.89 0.43
N GLU A 192 -0.28 17.09 0.42
CA GLU A 192 -0.79 18.28 -0.29
C GLU A 192 0.10 18.62 -1.47
N THR A 193 1.41 18.55 -1.25
CA THR A 193 2.44 18.85 -2.25
C THR A 193 3.24 17.61 -2.58
N PHE A 194 3.47 17.39 -3.87
CA PHE A 194 4.22 16.26 -4.39
C PHE A 194 5.34 16.77 -5.29
N THR A 195 6.48 16.07 -5.28
CA THR A 195 7.48 16.25 -6.32
C THR A 195 6.94 15.75 -7.67
N ASP A 196 7.56 16.18 -8.77
CA ASP A 196 7.26 15.60 -10.08
C ASP A 196 7.43 14.06 -10.06
N PRO A 197 6.52 13.30 -10.69
CA PRO A 197 6.56 11.84 -10.69
C PRO A 197 7.74 11.30 -11.50
N GLN A 198 8.36 10.25 -10.98
CA GLN A 198 9.47 9.54 -11.61
C GLN A 198 9.17 8.05 -11.79
N ASP A 199 9.82 7.41 -12.76
CA ASP A 199 9.75 5.95 -12.91
C ASP A 199 10.46 5.28 -11.73
N TRP A 200 9.77 4.34 -11.09
CA TRP A 200 10.39 3.47 -10.08
C TRP A 200 10.77 2.12 -10.69
N PHE A 201 9.81 1.41 -11.28
CA PHE A 201 10.06 0.17 -12.01
C PHE A 201 8.94 -0.14 -13.01
N GLY A 202 9.29 -0.60 -14.21
CA GLY A 202 8.33 -0.83 -15.29
C GLY A 202 8.25 -2.27 -15.78
N GLY A 203 7.75 -2.46 -16.99
CA GLY A 203 7.73 -3.77 -17.67
C GLY A 203 6.42 -4.55 -17.50
N GLY A 204 5.29 -3.85 -17.44
CA GLY A 204 3.98 -4.51 -17.32
C GLY A 204 3.70 -4.99 -15.89
N ARG A 205 4.19 -4.24 -14.90
CA ARG A 205 3.99 -4.50 -13.48
C ARG A 205 2.96 -3.51 -12.94
N LEU A 206 2.07 -4.01 -12.09
CA LEU A 206 0.94 -3.26 -11.56
C LEU A 206 0.80 -3.43 -10.04
N ASP A 207 -0.02 -2.59 -9.43
CA ASP A 207 -0.50 -2.71 -8.05
C ASP A 207 0.64 -2.92 -7.05
N ALA A 208 1.63 -2.04 -7.08
CA ALA A 208 2.73 -2.12 -6.14
C ALA A 208 2.22 -1.91 -4.71
N ASN A 209 2.73 -2.71 -3.77
CA ASN A 209 2.59 -2.51 -2.33
C ASN A 209 3.94 -2.75 -1.63
N LEU A 210 4.16 -2.08 -0.50
CA LEU A 210 5.42 -2.12 0.25
C LEU A 210 5.20 -2.57 1.70
N LEU A 211 6.06 -3.48 2.16
CA LEU A 211 6.17 -3.85 3.57
C LEU A 211 7.59 -3.54 4.06
N GLN A 212 7.71 -2.61 5.02
CA GLN A 212 9.00 -2.35 5.68
C GLN A 212 9.37 -3.53 6.58
N LEU A 213 10.57 -4.07 6.43
CA LEU A 213 11.06 -5.25 7.16
C LEU A 213 11.79 -4.85 8.44
N ASP A 214 12.97 -4.26 8.27
CA ASP A 214 13.77 -3.65 9.31
C ASP A 214 14.42 -2.38 8.77
N GLY A 215 14.81 -1.43 9.62
CA GLY A 215 15.57 -0.24 9.22
C GLY A 215 15.23 0.33 7.83
N SER A 216 16.12 0.11 6.86
CA SER A 216 15.98 0.50 5.44
C SER A 216 15.67 -0.67 4.49
N SER A 217 15.34 -1.84 5.02
CA SER A 217 14.95 -3.04 4.27
C SER A 217 13.44 -3.08 4.01
N TYR A 218 13.06 -3.49 2.80
CA TYR A 218 11.68 -3.53 2.34
C TYR A 218 11.41 -4.78 1.51
N ALA A 219 10.22 -5.35 1.67
CA ALA A 219 9.61 -6.19 0.67
C ALA A 219 8.68 -5.33 -0.21
N ARG A 220 8.64 -5.60 -1.51
CA ARG A 220 7.61 -5.08 -2.39
C ARG A 220 6.88 -6.21 -3.08
N PHE A 221 5.59 -6.01 -3.30
CA PHE A 221 4.69 -6.92 -3.99
C PHE A 221 4.12 -6.21 -5.21
N TYR A 222 3.92 -6.93 -6.31
CA TYR A 222 3.28 -6.39 -7.51
C TYR A 222 2.70 -7.50 -8.37
N LYS A 223 1.67 -7.17 -9.15
CA LYS A 223 1.15 -8.02 -10.21
C LYS A 223 2.08 -7.97 -11.41
N ASN A 224 2.46 -9.13 -11.93
CA ASN A 224 3.14 -9.26 -13.21
C ASN A 224 2.12 -9.62 -14.29
N GLN A 225 1.81 -8.68 -15.20
CA GLN A 225 0.78 -8.89 -16.23
C GLN A 225 1.11 -10.04 -17.19
N SER A 226 2.40 -10.33 -17.43
CA SER A 226 2.79 -11.41 -18.34
C SER A 226 2.57 -12.80 -17.73
N ALA A 227 2.75 -12.92 -16.42
CA ALA A 227 2.56 -14.17 -15.68
C ALA A 227 1.16 -14.30 -15.06
N SER A 228 0.43 -13.19 -14.90
CA SER A 228 -0.86 -13.12 -14.18
C SER A 228 -0.78 -13.60 -12.73
N GLN A 229 0.34 -13.28 -12.07
CA GLN A 229 0.68 -13.70 -10.71
C GLN A 229 1.30 -12.53 -9.93
N ILE A 230 1.27 -12.63 -8.60
CA ILE A 230 1.95 -11.71 -7.70
C ILE A 230 3.40 -12.12 -7.52
N TYR A 231 4.30 -11.15 -7.52
CA TYR A 231 5.72 -11.34 -7.27
C TYR A 231 6.15 -10.52 -6.07
N GLN A 232 7.06 -11.09 -5.28
CA GLN A 232 7.76 -10.39 -4.22
C GLN A 232 9.21 -10.12 -4.61
N GLN A 233 9.72 -8.94 -4.27
CA GLN A 233 11.16 -8.65 -4.24
C GLN A 233 11.56 -8.06 -2.89
N ILE A 234 12.83 -8.24 -2.52
CA ILE A 234 13.43 -7.65 -1.31
C ILE A 234 14.49 -6.63 -1.69
N SER A 235 14.53 -5.52 -0.97
CA SER A 235 15.66 -4.60 -0.96
C SER A 235 16.19 -4.45 0.45
N ALA A 236 17.51 -4.60 0.64
CA ALA A 236 18.17 -4.39 1.93
C ALA A 236 18.72 -2.95 2.09
N ASN A 237 18.72 -2.15 1.04
CA ASN A 237 19.40 -0.85 0.97
C ASN A 237 18.48 0.32 0.57
N GLY A 238 17.16 0.19 0.80
CA GLY A 238 16.18 1.27 0.67
C GLY A 238 15.22 1.09 -0.50
N LEU A 239 14.18 1.94 -0.55
CA LEU A 239 13.13 1.87 -1.57
C LEU A 239 13.65 2.04 -3.01
N LEU A 240 14.64 2.92 -3.17
CA LEU A 240 15.32 3.17 -4.45
C LEU A 240 16.67 2.42 -4.56
N GLY A 241 16.88 1.42 -3.71
CA GLY A 241 18.05 0.57 -3.70
C GLY A 241 17.99 -0.56 -4.73
N ASP A 242 18.84 -1.57 -4.52
CA ASP A 242 18.85 -2.79 -5.32
C ASP A 242 17.72 -3.71 -4.86
N TRP A 243 17.02 -4.31 -5.82
CA TRP A 243 15.93 -5.26 -5.57
C TRP A 243 16.35 -6.66 -6.03
N SER A 244 16.05 -7.66 -5.20
CA SER A 244 16.29 -9.08 -5.50
C SER A 244 15.58 -9.54 -6.78
N GLU A 245 15.91 -10.72 -7.28
CA GLU A 245 15.06 -11.39 -8.25
C GLU A 245 13.67 -11.65 -7.64
N GLY A 246 12.63 -11.61 -8.49
CA GLY A 246 11.26 -11.76 -8.05
C GLY A 246 10.90 -13.22 -7.78
N THR A 247 10.34 -13.50 -6.61
CA THR A 247 9.75 -14.80 -6.26
C THR A 247 8.24 -14.73 -6.43
N ALA A 248 7.64 -15.67 -7.15
CA ALA A 248 6.20 -15.71 -7.33
C ALA A 248 5.50 -16.12 -6.02
N VAL A 249 4.51 -15.34 -5.61
CA VAL A 249 3.51 -15.72 -4.61
C VAL A 249 2.38 -16.40 -5.38
N MET A 250 2.24 -17.71 -5.20
CA MET A 250 1.49 -18.56 -6.13
C MET A 250 -0.03 -18.45 -5.89
N ASP A 251 -0.69 -17.54 -6.60
CA ASP A 251 -2.14 -17.55 -6.81
C ASP A 251 -2.51 -16.93 -8.17
N ASP A 252 -2.93 -17.77 -9.11
CA ASP A 252 -3.25 -17.33 -10.47
C ASP A 252 -4.52 -16.47 -10.48
N ASN A 253 -4.54 -15.44 -11.33
CA ASN A 253 -5.66 -14.51 -11.50
C ASN A 253 -5.93 -13.59 -10.29
N THR A 254 -4.88 -13.27 -9.54
CA THR A 254 -4.93 -12.28 -8.47
C THR A 254 -4.28 -10.94 -8.87
N GLU A 255 -4.67 -9.87 -8.17
CA GLU A 255 -4.11 -8.52 -8.26
C GLU A 255 -4.15 -7.83 -6.89
N GLY A 256 -3.81 -6.54 -6.82
CA GLY A 256 -3.98 -5.75 -5.61
C GLY A 256 -3.36 -6.33 -4.33
N PRO A 257 -2.07 -6.71 -4.34
CA PRO A 257 -1.42 -7.23 -3.15
C PRO A 257 -1.40 -6.17 -2.05
N TYR A 258 -1.76 -6.56 -0.82
CA TYR A 258 -1.59 -5.69 0.34
C TYR A 258 -1.04 -6.46 1.53
N ALA A 259 0.23 -6.24 1.84
CA ALA A 259 0.94 -6.90 2.93
C ALA A 259 0.90 -6.06 4.21
N PHE A 260 0.71 -6.70 5.37
CA PHE A 260 0.78 -6.05 6.67
C PHE A 260 1.31 -6.99 7.76
N TRP A 261 2.00 -6.43 8.75
CA TRP A 261 2.52 -7.19 9.89
C TRP A 261 1.42 -7.59 10.86
N ASP A 262 1.56 -8.78 11.44
CA ASP A 262 0.76 -9.19 12.59
C ASP A 262 1.13 -8.38 13.84
N ASN A 263 0.11 -7.91 14.57
CA ASN A 263 0.25 -7.10 15.77
C ASN A 263 0.78 -7.89 16.98
N VAL A 264 0.60 -9.22 17.00
CA VAL A 264 0.90 -10.12 18.12
C VAL A 264 2.14 -10.94 17.83
N GLU A 265 2.25 -11.52 16.64
CA GLU A 265 3.35 -12.37 16.21
C GLU A 265 4.35 -11.56 15.38
N SER A 266 5.44 -11.10 15.99
CA SER A 266 6.34 -10.09 15.40
C SER A 266 7.01 -10.46 14.07
N ASN A 267 7.05 -11.75 13.73
CA ASN A 267 7.66 -12.24 12.49
C ASN A 267 6.62 -12.71 11.48
N LYS A 268 5.32 -12.64 11.83
CA LYS A 268 4.24 -13.06 10.96
C LYS A 268 3.71 -11.87 10.18
N ALA A 269 3.59 -12.03 8.86
CA ALA A 269 2.91 -11.08 7.98
C ALA A 269 1.73 -11.75 7.28
N HIS A 270 0.73 -10.94 6.97
CA HIS A 270 -0.43 -11.27 6.16
C HIS A 270 -0.27 -10.61 4.78
N LEU A 271 -0.80 -11.22 3.73
CA LEU A 271 -0.81 -10.69 2.37
C LEU A 271 -2.16 -10.96 1.72
N LEU A 272 -2.92 -9.88 1.53
CA LEU A 272 -4.22 -9.93 0.87
C LEU A 272 -4.04 -9.85 -0.64
N LEU A 273 -4.62 -10.79 -1.38
CA LEU A 273 -4.63 -10.81 -2.85
C LEU A 273 -6.06 -10.81 -3.40
N ASP A 274 -6.37 -9.89 -4.31
CA ASP A 274 -7.71 -9.68 -4.87
C ASP A 274 -7.92 -10.53 -6.13
N TYR A 275 -8.96 -11.38 -6.16
CA TYR A 275 -9.38 -12.05 -7.38
C TYR A 275 -10.12 -11.11 -8.34
N TYR A 276 -9.39 -10.53 -9.28
CA TYR A 276 -9.94 -9.54 -10.20
C TYR A 276 -10.95 -10.08 -11.22
N SER A 277 -10.87 -11.37 -11.54
CA SER A 277 -11.78 -12.05 -12.47
C SER A 277 -12.35 -13.33 -11.88
N GLY A 278 -13.67 -13.40 -11.72
CA GLY A 278 -14.38 -14.65 -11.43
C GLY A 278 -14.22 -15.22 -10.02
N GLY A 279 -13.59 -14.50 -9.08
CA GLY A 279 -13.47 -14.87 -7.67
C GLY A 279 -14.43 -14.13 -6.75
N THR A 280 -14.39 -14.48 -5.46
CA THR A 280 -15.27 -13.93 -4.42
C THR A 280 -14.70 -12.69 -3.71
N GLY A 281 -13.64 -12.09 -4.22
CA GLY A 281 -12.91 -10.98 -3.59
C GLY A 281 -11.51 -11.41 -3.13
N TYR A 282 -11.12 -11.00 -1.94
CA TYR A 282 -9.82 -11.28 -1.36
C TYR A 282 -9.60 -12.74 -0.92
N VAL A 283 -8.33 -13.14 -0.99
CA VAL A 283 -7.75 -14.28 -0.29
C VAL A 283 -6.54 -13.81 0.52
N ASP A 284 -6.24 -14.51 1.61
CA ASP A 284 -5.15 -14.20 2.54
C ASP A 284 -4.03 -15.25 2.48
N PHE A 285 -2.80 -14.79 2.66
CA PHE A 285 -1.59 -15.59 2.77
C PHE A 285 -0.79 -15.16 3.98
N ASP A 286 -0.29 -16.12 4.73
CA ASP A 286 0.59 -15.92 5.88
C ASP A 286 2.05 -16.16 5.52
N SER A 287 2.96 -15.44 6.17
CA SER A 287 4.40 -15.70 6.12
C SER A 287 5.06 -15.47 7.47
N ASP A 288 5.80 -16.47 7.95
CA ASP A 288 6.75 -16.32 9.07
C ASP A 288 8.18 -15.99 8.59
N SER A 289 8.40 -15.91 7.28
CA SER A 289 9.69 -15.60 6.66
C SER A 289 9.52 -14.80 5.37
N VAL A 290 9.09 -13.55 5.53
CA VAL A 290 8.86 -12.64 4.40
C VAL A 290 10.14 -12.49 3.57
N GLU A 291 11.31 -12.40 4.19
CA GLU A 291 12.59 -12.24 3.46
C GLU A 291 12.91 -13.40 2.51
N ASP A 292 12.47 -14.62 2.85
CA ASP A 292 12.65 -15.81 2.02
C ASP A 292 11.54 -15.95 0.94
N GLY A 293 10.52 -15.08 0.98
CA GLY A 293 9.39 -15.09 0.03
C GLY A 293 8.49 -16.32 0.17
N VAL A 294 8.42 -16.91 1.37
CA VAL A 294 7.60 -18.08 1.65
C VAL A 294 6.23 -17.63 2.13
N TRP A 295 5.20 -17.92 1.34
CA TRP A 295 3.80 -17.57 1.64
C TRP A 295 2.93 -18.82 1.59
N GLU A 296 2.11 -19.00 2.62
CA GLU A 296 1.15 -20.10 2.72
C GLU A 296 -0.26 -19.52 2.73
N ARG A 297 -1.13 -20.07 1.89
CA ARG A 297 -2.53 -19.63 1.87
C ARG A 297 -3.17 -19.90 3.23
N ASN A 298 -3.83 -18.89 3.79
CA ASN A 298 -4.63 -19.02 4.99
C ASN A 298 -6.05 -19.49 4.63
N GLU A 299 -6.27 -20.81 4.68
CA GLU A 299 -7.58 -21.43 4.38
C GLU A 299 -8.64 -21.16 5.45
N ASP A 300 -8.24 -20.67 6.63
CA ASP A 300 -9.15 -20.30 7.73
C ASP A 300 -9.56 -18.82 7.69
N SER A 301 -9.06 -18.06 6.69
CA SER A 301 -9.40 -16.66 6.50
C SER A 301 -10.89 -16.44 6.30
N SER A 302 -11.43 -15.40 6.95
CA SER A 302 -12.86 -15.06 6.95
C SER A 302 -13.13 -13.68 6.38
N ILE A 303 -12.32 -13.24 5.43
CA ILE A 303 -12.48 -11.94 4.76
C ILE A 303 -13.86 -11.88 4.08
N PRO A 304 -14.63 -10.79 4.27
CA PRO A 304 -15.90 -10.60 3.60
C PRO A 304 -15.78 -10.69 2.08
N THR A 305 -16.76 -11.31 1.44
CA THR A 305 -16.78 -11.47 0.00
C THR A 305 -17.11 -10.15 -0.70
N GLY A 306 -16.63 -10.02 -1.94
CA GLY A 306 -16.87 -8.89 -2.83
C GLY A 306 -15.91 -7.71 -2.64
N LEU A 307 -15.16 -7.67 -1.53
CA LEU A 307 -14.12 -6.67 -1.30
C LEU A 307 -13.05 -6.77 -2.39
N ARG A 308 -12.64 -5.61 -2.90
CA ARG A 308 -11.62 -5.44 -3.94
C ARG A 308 -10.42 -4.66 -3.40
N HIS A 309 -9.35 -4.58 -4.20
CA HIS A 309 -8.08 -3.91 -3.92
C HIS A 309 -8.22 -2.71 -2.95
N GLY A 310 -7.56 -2.75 -1.81
CA GLY A 310 -7.60 -1.74 -0.76
C GLY A 310 -6.46 -1.95 0.23
N SER A 311 -6.63 -1.46 1.46
CA SER A 311 -5.55 -1.38 2.46
C SER A 311 -5.97 -1.77 3.87
N VAL A 312 -4.97 -2.07 4.71
CA VAL A 312 -5.12 -2.47 6.11
C VAL A 312 -4.16 -1.67 6.99
N LEU A 313 -4.71 -0.94 7.96
CA LEU A 313 -3.97 -0.16 8.94
C LEU A 313 -4.07 -0.78 10.33
N ALA A 314 -2.95 -1.08 10.98
CA ALA A 314 -2.96 -1.49 12.38
C ALA A 314 -3.38 -0.34 13.31
N ILE A 315 -4.36 -0.56 14.18
CA ILE A 315 -5.00 0.46 15.02
C ILE A 315 -4.85 0.18 16.52
N ASN A 316 -4.83 1.27 17.31
CA ASN A 316 -4.80 1.20 18.77
C ASN A 316 -6.23 1.22 19.35
N GLN A 317 -6.36 1.04 20.67
CA GLN A 317 -7.67 1.01 21.34
C GLN A 317 -8.48 2.30 21.18
N GLY A 318 -7.84 3.46 21.14
CA GLY A 318 -8.50 4.75 20.92
C GLY A 318 -9.13 4.83 19.53
N ASP A 319 -8.34 4.50 18.51
CA ASP A 319 -8.79 4.43 17.10
C ASP A 319 -9.97 3.46 16.95
N LEU A 320 -9.85 2.23 17.47
CA LEU A 320 -10.93 1.23 17.44
C LEU A 320 -12.20 1.74 18.14
N THR A 321 -12.07 2.34 19.32
CA THR A 321 -13.23 2.85 20.08
C THR A 321 -13.91 4.01 19.35
N ALA A 322 -13.15 4.88 18.68
CA ALA A 322 -13.70 5.98 17.90
C ALA A 322 -14.52 5.45 16.72
N LEU A 323 -13.96 4.52 15.94
CA LEU A 323 -14.64 3.85 14.82
C LEU A 323 -15.92 3.15 15.28
N GLN A 324 -15.84 2.31 16.31
CA GLN A 324 -17.00 1.58 16.82
C GLN A 324 -18.10 2.52 17.32
N ARG A 325 -17.76 3.62 18.00
CA ARG A 325 -18.76 4.58 18.47
C ARG A 325 -19.46 5.32 17.32
N ALA A 326 -18.74 5.58 16.25
CA ALA A 326 -19.26 6.32 15.11
C ALA A 326 -20.15 5.45 14.21
N TYR A 327 -19.82 4.17 14.09
CA TYR A 327 -20.28 3.32 13.01
C TYR A 327 -20.93 1.99 13.42
N LEU A 328 -20.99 1.65 14.73
CA LEU A 328 -21.67 0.46 15.28
C LEU A 328 -22.66 0.85 16.39
#